data_AF-A0A6P5ANV2-F1
#
_entry.id   AF-A0A6P5ANV2-F1
#
_cell.length_a   1.000
_cell.length_b   1.000
_cell.length_c   1.000
_cell.angle_alpha   90.00
_cell.angle_beta   90.00
_cell.angle_gamma   90.00
#
_symmetry.space_group_name_H-M   'P 1'
#
loop_
_entity.id
_entity.type
_entity.pdbx_description
1 polymer ?
#
loop_
_entity_poly.entity_id
_entity_poly.type
_entity_poly.pdbx_seq_one_letter_code
_entity_poly.pdbx_strand_id
1 'polypeptide(L)'
;MKSKGHPAGLWLLYVYGILLLLPCANSATLPCLQACQCYQHEVYGKTMNCARKGMHMPPPSIPNPTRKLVLQYNSIHMVNHTLNGPGYSLLYYLDLSGNQMVDLDRDAFANTTELMDLDLHFNRLRFLHKSIFRPMKKLRWLHLYGNALTFLEPDLFAGLTKLDGIYLGWNKIRSLPMGIFKNLPSLQYLYLHDNQIKYLNLGLFEDLIQLYDLNLGGNHLSSLPLGIFKPLRNLMRLFLYQNRFYRLEEGVFTGLDRVELLWFHGNKLAMLPRKVFSDLPKLQVIELDANLLEMFYGDALRQNKGLAQLEILLLQKNNLYELPNNAFHELHQLSHLDLSDNYIRAVQEGAFNGLRSLTQLSLQGNKLRQIPEAAFYGLESLSHLVLASNVLEKLPGRMLHGQSQLLELLLENNQITDIPESFLEDCLSLEKLSISNNRLSSLSKDVLALPPLTRVQLQGNPWKCDCHLKWLREWMSTTAVDYRPAYGVSKVASCSSPLQHAGKPIITVSAKDFVCKNSENQLKEDVDSKDIDSETASNIIYREGLLPIIVIETMEPVHSGDGE
;
A
#
# COMPACT_ATOMS: atom_id res chain seq x y z
N MET A 1 17.92 -96.22 46.79
CA MET A 1 18.37 -96.36 48.19
C MET A 1 17.84 -95.16 48.97
N LYS A 2 17.12 -95.46 50.08
CA LYS A 2 16.78 -94.67 51.30
C LYS A 2 16.98 -93.13 51.24
N SER A 3 16.12 -92.25 51.74
CA SER A 3 14.90 -92.35 52.57
C SER A 3 14.50 -90.91 52.99
N LYS A 4 13.20 -90.57 52.84
CA LYS A 4 12.35 -89.66 53.67
C LYS A 4 12.80 -88.19 53.85
N GLY A 5 11.94 -87.17 53.78
CA GLY A 5 10.48 -87.11 53.75
C GLY A 5 9.97 -85.70 53.40
N HIS A 6 8.67 -85.63 53.15
CA HIS A 6 7.81 -84.45 52.92
C HIS A 6 6.97 -84.20 54.20
N PRO A 7 6.09 -83.17 54.34
CA PRO A 7 5.78 -81.97 53.51
C PRO A 7 5.45 -80.69 54.35
N ALA A 8 4.76 -79.73 53.71
CA ALA A 8 3.96 -78.60 54.24
C ALA A 8 4.74 -77.30 54.58
N GLY A 9 4.28 -76.08 54.33
CA GLY A 9 2.97 -75.53 53.96
C GLY A 9 2.84 -74.16 54.64
N LEU A 10 2.83 -73.08 53.84
CA LEU A 10 2.14 -71.78 54.02
C LEU A 10 2.06 -71.09 55.42
N TRP A 11 2.58 -69.84 55.48
CA TRP A 11 1.93 -68.58 55.95
C TRP A 11 2.75 -67.64 56.86
N LEU A 12 2.79 -66.36 56.41
CA LEU A 12 2.70 -65.06 57.13
C LEU A 12 3.91 -64.41 57.84
N LEU A 13 4.22 -63.22 57.28
CA LEU A 13 4.42 -61.89 57.91
C LEU A 13 5.63 -61.67 58.84
N TYR A 14 6.56 -60.81 58.43
CA TYR A 14 6.55 -59.38 58.81
C TYR A 14 7.70 -58.63 58.11
N VAL A 15 7.37 -57.50 57.49
CA VAL A 15 8.27 -56.50 56.91
C VAL A 15 8.61 -55.48 57.99
N TYR A 16 9.90 -55.08 58.09
CA TYR A 16 10.46 -53.75 58.40
C TYR A 16 11.98 -53.95 58.56
N GLY A 17 12.92 -53.24 57.93
CA GLY A 17 12.91 -52.10 57.03
C GLY A 17 14.27 -51.43 57.13
N ILE A 18 14.97 -51.20 56.02
CA ILE A 18 15.83 -50.01 55.82
C ILE A 18 15.60 -49.55 54.39
N LEU A 19 15.06 -48.32 54.30
CA LEU A 19 14.82 -47.55 53.10
C LEU A 19 16.12 -47.28 52.35
N LEU A 20 16.19 -47.69 51.09
CA LEU A 20 16.85 -46.91 50.05
C LEU A 20 15.76 -46.30 49.18
N LEU A 21 15.50 -45.02 49.43
CA LEU A 21 14.70 -44.15 48.58
C LEU A 21 15.37 -44.07 47.20
N LEU A 22 14.98 -44.95 46.27
CA LEU A 22 14.99 -44.60 44.86
C LEU A 22 13.84 -43.61 44.68
N PRO A 23 14.09 -42.34 44.31
CA PRO A 23 13.00 -41.45 44.01
C PRO A 23 12.24 -42.03 42.83
N CYS A 24 10.91 -42.11 42.95
CA CYS A 24 10.04 -42.10 41.79
C CYS A 24 10.62 -41.10 40.80
N ALA A 25 10.92 -41.53 39.58
CA ALA A 25 11.23 -40.62 38.49
C ALA A 25 9.97 -39.81 38.18
N ASN A 26 9.76 -38.76 38.97
CA ASN A 26 8.94 -37.62 38.60
C ASN A 26 9.37 -37.22 37.19
N SER A 27 8.40 -36.93 36.34
CA SER A 27 8.55 -36.37 35.00
C SER A 27 9.65 -35.30 34.98
N ALA A 28 10.88 -35.69 34.67
CA ALA A 28 11.98 -34.76 34.58
C ALA A 28 11.73 -33.94 33.32
N THR A 29 11.29 -32.69 33.49
CA THR A 29 11.21 -31.75 32.39
C THR A 29 12.59 -31.67 31.74
N LEU A 30 12.74 -32.11 30.49
CA LEU A 30 14.00 -31.97 29.76
C LEU A 30 14.49 -30.52 29.91
N PRO A 31 15.76 -30.28 30.28
CA PRO A 31 16.30 -28.93 30.33
C PRO A 31 16.25 -28.30 28.94
N CYS A 32 16.14 -26.97 28.89
CA CYS A 32 16.16 -26.23 27.63
C CYS A 32 17.42 -26.60 26.82
N LEU A 33 17.29 -26.74 25.51
CA LEU A 33 18.45 -26.97 24.65
C LEU A 33 19.41 -25.78 24.78
N GLN A 34 20.70 -26.04 25.01
CA GLN A 34 21.69 -25.03 25.38
C GLN A 34 21.83 -23.87 24.37
N ALA A 35 21.48 -24.10 23.10
CA ALA A 35 21.48 -23.08 22.05
C ALA A 35 20.18 -22.22 21.98
N CYS A 36 19.12 -22.64 22.69
CA CYS A 36 17.79 -22.05 22.65
C CYS A 36 17.43 -21.35 23.97
N GLN A 37 16.44 -20.47 23.90
CA GLN A 37 15.86 -19.80 25.07
C GLN A 37 14.50 -20.41 25.39
N CYS A 38 14.27 -20.76 26.65
CA CYS A 38 12.98 -21.28 27.11
C CYS A 38 12.39 -20.39 28.19
N TYR A 39 11.12 -20.02 28.03
CA TYR A 39 10.41 -19.12 28.94
C TYR A 39 8.90 -19.41 28.95
N GLN A 40 8.20 -18.88 29.93
CA GLN A 40 6.74 -18.93 30.00
C GLN A 40 6.15 -17.71 29.27
N HIS A 41 5.35 -17.93 28.24
CA HIS A 41 4.61 -16.88 27.55
C HIS A 41 3.17 -16.83 28.06
N GLU A 42 2.61 -15.63 28.26
CA GLU A 42 1.27 -15.45 28.85
C GLU A 42 0.17 -16.10 28.01
N VAL A 43 0.17 -15.85 26.70
CA VAL A 43 -0.80 -16.42 25.75
C VAL A 43 -0.52 -17.88 25.39
N TYR A 44 0.71 -18.19 24.95
CA TYR A 44 1.02 -19.50 24.36
C TYR A 44 1.47 -20.55 25.38
N GLY A 45 1.85 -20.14 26.59
CA GLY A 45 2.45 -21.02 27.60
C GLY A 45 3.95 -21.22 27.39
N LYS A 46 4.47 -22.37 27.81
CA LYS A 46 5.90 -22.67 27.75
C LYS A 46 6.40 -22.65 26.29
N THR A 47 7.35 -21.75 26.05
CA THR A 47 7.88 -21.40 24.73
C THR A 47 9.36 -21.76 24.66
N MET A 48 9.78 -22.33 23.54
CA MET A 48 11.17 -22.59 23.20
C MET A 48 11.52 -21.84 21.91
N ASN A 49 12.45 -20.89 22.02
CA ASN A 49 12.91 -20.06 20.93
C ASN A 49 14.35 -20.44 20.51
N CYS A 50 14.46 -20.96 19.29
CA CYS A 50 15.69 -21.39 18.64
C CYS A 50 15.94 -20.61 17.34
N ALA A 51 15.38 -19.40 17.20
CA ALA A 51 15.55 -18.58 16.01
C ALA A 51 17.03 -18.21 15.78
N ARG A 52 17.46 -18.22 14.51
CA ARG A 52 18.80 -17.75 14.09
C ARG A 52 19.97 -18.44 14.81
N LYS A 53 19.83 -19.71 15.15
CA LYS A 53 20.86 -20.50 15.84
C LYS A 53 21.71 -21.36 14.90
N GLY A 54 21.55 -21.20 13.59
CA GLY A 54 22.29 -21.96 12.58
C GLY A 54 21.91 -23.45 12.54
N MET A 55 20.70 -23.80 12.97
CA MET A 55 20.26 -25.20 12.99
C MET A 55 20.03 -25.72 11.56
N HIS A 56 20.50 -26.95 11.28
CA HIS A 56 20.31 -27.60 9.97
C HIS A 56 19.15 -28.60 9.94
N MET A 57 18.67 -28.99 11.12
CA MET A 57 17.50 -29.87 11.33
C MET A 57 16.79 -29.46 12.62
N PRO A 58 15.49 -29.76 12.77
CA PRO A 58 14.82 -29.63 14.07
C PRO A 58 15.50 -30.50 15.14
N PRO A 59 15.42 -30.14 16.44
CA PRO A 59 15.97 -30.98 17.49
C PRO A 59 15.20 -32.33 17.58
N PRO A 60 15.83 -33.44 17.98
CA PRO A 60 15.16 -34.75 18.04
C PRO A 60 14.10 -34.86 19.15
N SER A 61 14.17 -33.98 20.15
CA SER A 61 13.22 -33.89 21.26
C SER A 61 13.20 -32.46 21.81
N ILE A 62 12.07 -32.05 22.36
CA ILE A 62 11.93 -30.76 23.05
C ILE A 62 11.43 -30.93 24.49
N PRO A 63 11.68 -29.96 25.39
CA PRO A 63 11.17 -29.98 26.75
C PRO A 63 9.66 -30.21 26.81
N ASN A 64 9.20 -31.13 27.63
CA ASN A 64 7.77 -31.33 27.88
C ASN A 64 7.34 -30.57 29.16
N PRO A 65 6.24 -29.79 29.17
CA PRO A 65 5.44 -29.36 28.00
C PRO A 65 6.09 -28.18 27.29
N THR A 66 6.13 -28.20 25.95
CA THR A 66 6.37 -27.02 25.12
C THR A 66 5.13 -26.83 24.25
N ARG A 67 4.60 -25.61 24.21
CA ARG A 67 3.41 -25.26 23.42
C ARG A 67 3.76 -24.38 22.22
N LYS A 68 4.83 -23.59 22.30
CA LYS A 68 5.32 -22.76 21.20
C LYS A 68 6.76 -23.11 20.89
N LEU A 69 7.04 -23.47 19.65
CA LEU A 69 8.39 -23.73 19.17
C LEU A 69 8.70 -22.79 18.00
N VAL A 70 9.80 -22.03 18.14
CA VAL A 70 10.27 -21.06 17.13
C VAL A 70 11.60 -21.54 16.58
N LEU A 71 11.64 -21.91 15.31
CA LEU A 71 12.81 -22.37 14.56
C LEU A 71 13.09 -21.48 13.34
N GLN A 72 12.56 -20.26 13.30
CA GLN A 72 12.72 -19.36 12.16
C GLN A 72 14.16 -18.96 11.85
N TYR A 73 14.41 -18.62 10.59
CA TYR A 73 15.69 -18.08 10.12
C TYR A 73 16.89 -18.95 10.49
N ASN A 74 16.75 -20.26 10.36
CA ASN A 74 17.82 -21.24 10.48
C ASN A 74 18.23 -21.76 9.08
N SER A 75 19.00 -22.85 9.03
CA SER A 75 19.41 -23.51 7.79
C SER A 75 18.76 -24.89 7.66
N ILE A 76 17.49 -25.03 8.09
CA ILE A 76 16.79 -26.31 8.02
C ILE A 76 16.43 -26.61 6.56
N HIS A 77 16.94 -27.73 6.04
CA HIS A 77 16.72 -28.13 4.64
C HIS A 77 15.65 -29.22 4.47
N MET A 78 15.33 -29.95 5.55
CA MET A 78 14.38 -31.06 5.54
C MET A 78 13.73 -31.20 6.91
N VAL A 79 12.44 -31.55 6.89
CA VAL A 79 11.71 -32.03 8.06
C VAL A 79 11.19 -33.42 7.73
N ASN A 80 11.75 -34.41 8.43
CA ASN A 80 11.34 -35.82 8.35
C ASN A 80 10.52 -36.16 9.63
N HIS A 81 10.58 -37.39 10.11
CA HIS A 81 9.94 -37.86 11.34
C HIS A 81 10.46 -37.21 12.64
N THR A 82 11.39 -36.25 12.57
CA THR A 82 11.97 -35.59 13.75
C THR A 82 10.91 -34.88 14.61
N LEU A 83 9.91 -34.25 13.99
CA LEU A 83 8.82 -33.58 14.73
C LEU A 83 7.80 -34.56 15.32
N ASN A 84 7.93 -35.86 15.07
CA ASN A 84 7.14 -36.89 15.74
C ASN A 84 7.78 -37.35 17.07
N GLY A 85 8.96 -36.83 17.41
CA GLY A 85 9.70 -37.15 18.63
C GLY A 85 9.03 -36.66 19.93
N PRO A 86 9.64 -36.96 21.09
CA PRO A 86 9.09 -36.57 22.39
C PRO A 86 8.97 -35.05 22.56
N GLY A 87 7.85 -34.60 23.13
CA GLY A 87 7.58 -33.20 23.48
C GLY A 87 6.82 -32.40 22.42
N TYR A 88 6.73 -32.88 21.18
CA TYR A 88 6.08 -32.18 20.06
C TYR A 88 4.55 -32.27 20.04
N SER A 89 3.96 -33.27 20.69
CA SER A 89 2.52 -33.56 20.58
C SER A 89 1.59 -32.51 21.19
N LEU A 90 2.11 -31.67 22.09
CA LEU A 90 1.37 -30.59 22.75
C LEU A 90 1.61 -29.21 22.12
N LEU A 91 2.32 -29.15 20.98
CA LEU A 91 2.56 -27.91 20.28
C LEU A 91 1.25 -27.30 19.80
N TYR A 92 1.07 -26.04 20.15
CA TYR A 92 0.01 -25.15 19.71
C TYR A 92 0.47 -24.31 18.52
N TYR A 93 1.72 -23.82 18.56
CA TYR A 93 2.34 -22.98 17.54
C TYR A 93 3.71 -23.54 17.15
N LEU A 94 3.95 -23.65 15.84
CA LEU A 94 5.22 -24.08 15.28
C LEU A 94 5.63 -23.15 14.15
N ASP A 95 6.78 -22.51 14.31
CA ASP A 95 7.36 -21.63 13.30
C ASP A 95 8.66 -22.22 12.73
N LEU A 96 8.60 -22.56 11.45
CA LEU A 96 9.69 -23.05 10.63
C LEU A 96 10.01 -22.08 9.48
N SER A 97 9.59 -20.82 9.59
CA SER A 97 9.73 -19.82 8.53
C SER A 97 11.18 -19.42 8.26
N GLY A 98 11.45 -18.86 7.08
CA GLY A 98 12.78 -18.33 6.74
C GLY A 98 13.88 -19.40 6.73
N ASN A 99 13.54 -20.65 6.47
CA ASN A 99 14.47 -21.78 6.37
C ASN A 99 14.73 -22.13 4.89
N GLN A 100 15.32 -23.30 4.63
CA GLN A 100 15.78 -23.70 3.30
C GLN A 100 15.11 -25.00 2.82
N MET A 101 13.92 -25.30 3.34
CA MET A 101 13.20 -26.54 3.05
C MET A 101 12.68 -26.55 1.62
N VAL A 102 12.96 -27.64 0.89
CA VAL A 102 12.49 -27.84 -0.49
C VAL A 102 11.30 -28.79 -0.56
N ASP A 103 11.24 -29.73 0.37
CA ASP A 103 10.19 -30.75 0.50
C ASP A 103 9.96 -31.09 1.98
N LEU A 104 8.82 -31.69 2.29
CA LEU A 104 8.44 -32.17 3.61
C LEU A 104 8.07 -33.64 3.51
N ASP A 105 8.57 -34.47 4.43
CA ASP A 105 8.14 -35.86 4.48
C ASP A 105 6.62 -35.95 4.71
N ARG A 106 5.93 -36.86 4.01
CA ARG A 106 4.48 -37.01 4.04
C ARG A 106 3.88 -37.22 5.44
N ASP A 107 4.69 -37.72 6.37
CA ASP A 107 4.34 -38.01 7.76
C ASP A 107 5.09 -37.10 8.76
N ALA A 108 5.69 -36.00 8.29
CA ALA A 108 6.47 -35.06 9.11
C ALA A 108 5.71 -34.52 10.34
N PHE A 109 4.38 -34.39 10.25
CA PHE A 109 3.51 -33.84 11.29
C PHE A 109 2.54 -34.88 11.88
N ALA A 110 2.85 -36.18 11.77
CA ALA A 110 1.95 -37.25 12.20
C ALA A 110 1.52 -37.13 13.67
N ASN A 111 2.38 -36.59 14.54
CA ASN A 111 2.13 -36.52 15.99
C ASN A 111 1.79 -35.11 16.51
N THR A 112 1.79 -34.06 15.68
CA THR A 112 1.51 -32.68 16.09
C THR A 112 0.02 -32.34 16.02
N THR A 113 -0.83 -33.14 16.65
CA THR A 113 -2.30 -33.08 16.50
C THR A 113 -2.96 -31.86 17.18
N GLU A 114 -2.27 -31.23 18.13
CA GLU A 114 -2.76 -30.07 18.88
C GLU A 114 -2.46 -28.72 18.20
N LEU A 115 -1.76 -28.75 17.06
CA LEU A 115 -1.30 -27.54 16.39
C LEU A 115 -2.48 -26.69 15.89
N MET A 116 -2.46 -25.40 16.25
CA MET A 116 -3.43 -24.40 15.80
C MET A 116 -2.83 -23.42 14.80
N ASP A 117 -1.52 -23.24 14.82
CA ASP A 117 -0.81 -22.31 13.95
C ASP A 117 0.49 -22.94 13.46
N LEU A 118 0.60 -23.06 12.13
CA LEU A 118 1.76 -23.62 11.45
C LEU A 118 2.32 -22.59 10.49
N ASP A 119 3.55 -22.19 10.75
CA ASP A 119 4.28 -21.27 9.90
C ASP A 119 5.41 -21.96 9.12
N LEU A 120 5.29 -21.96 7.80
CA LEU A 120 6.22 -22.51 6.81
C LEU A 120 6.61 -21.45 5.76
N HIS A 121 6.33 -20.17 6.00
CA HIS A 121 6.55 -19.11 5.02
C HIS A 121 8.05 -18.85 4.75
N PHE A 122 8.37 -18.20 3.63
CA PHE A 122 9.76 -17.92 3.22
C PHE A 122 10.69 -19.15 3.28
N ASN A 123 10.21 -20.30 2.80
CA ASN A 123 11.02 -21.48 2.52
C ASN A 123 11.16 -21.68 1.00
N ARG A 124 11.53 -22.87 0.54
CA ARG A 124 11.68 -23.22 -0.88
C ARG A 124 10.79 -24.38 -1.30
N LEU A 125 9.67 -24.57 -0.59
CA LEU A 125 8.76 -25.70 -0.78
C LEU A 125 8.19 -25.68 -2.19
N ARG A 126 8.31 -26.80 -2.91
CA ARG A 126 7.82 -26.92 -4.30
C ARG A 126 6.52 -27.69 -4.42
N PHE A 127 6.29 -28.58 -3.48
CA PHE A 127 5.19 -29.53 -3.46
C PHE A 127 4.79 -29.84 -2.02
N LEU A 128 3.51 -30.17 -1.82
CA LEU A 128 2.96 -30.60 -0.54
C LEU A 128 2.01 -31.78 -0.80
N HIS A 129 2.30 -32.93 -0.21
CA HIS A 129 1.45 -34.09 -0.31
C HIS A 129 0.18 -33.92 0.53
N LYS A 130 -0.99 -34.36 0.05
CA LYS A 130 -2.30 -34.21 0.71
C LYS A 130 -2.44 -34.86 2.08
N SER A 131 -1.49 -35.68 2.51
CA SER A 131 -1.47 -36.25 3.87
C SER A 131 -0.86 -35.31 4.91
N ILE A 132 -0.01 -34.37 4.49
CA ILE A 132 0.88 -33.60 5.36
C ILE A 132 0.11 -32.86 6.47
N PHE A 133 -1.08 -32.33 6.16
CA PHE A 133 -1.89 -31.58 7.09
C PHE A 133 -2.99 -32.40 7.77
N ARG A 134 -3.25 -33.64 7.33
CA ARG A 134 -4.38 -34.45 7.84
C ARG A 134 -4.42 -34.60 9.36
N PRO A 135 -3.30 -34.76 10.10
CA PRO A 135 -3.32 -34.90 11.55
C PRO A 135 -3.79 -33.64 12.30
N MET A 136 -3.60 -32.45 11.74
CA MET A 136 -3.76 -31.17 12.43
C MET A 136 -5.21 -30.66 12.39
N LYS A 137 -6.14 -31.40 12.99
CA LYS A 137 -7.58 -31.09 12.97
C LYS A 137 -7.97 -29.82 13.74
N LYS A 138 -7.07 -29.28 14.56
CA LYS A 138 -7.23 -28.03 15.31
C LYS A 138 -6.61 -26.81 14.62
N LEU A 139 -6.01 -27.01 13.45
CA LEU A 139 -5.31 -25.94 12.72
C LEU A 139 -6.29 -24.81 12.36
N ARG A 140 -5.90 -23.58 12.72
CA ARG A 140 -6.60 -22.32 12.47
C ARG A 140 -5.87 -21.48 11.42
N TRP A 141 -4.55 -21.45 11.49
CA TRP A 141 -3.71 -20.63 10.62
C TRP A 141 -2.65 -21.49 9.93
N LEU A 142 -2.55 -21.32 8.61
CA LEU A 142 -1.55 -22.00 7.78
C LEU A 142 -0.83 -20.99 6.90
N HIS A 143 0.44 -20.75 7.20
CA HIS A 143 1.28 -19.80 6.48
C HIS A 143 2.23 -20.52 5.53
N LEU A 144 1.98 -20.40 4.23
CA LEU A 144 2.74 -21.02 3.14
C LEU A 144 3.27 -20.00 2.13
N TYR A 145 3.12 -18.70 2.41
CA TYR A 145 3.50 -17.65 1.48
C TYR A 145 5.02 -17.55 1.29
N GLY A 146 5.46 -16.99 0.16
CA GLY A 146 6.89 -16.83 -0.13
C GLY A 146 7.63 -18.15 -0.33
N ASN A 147 6.95 -19.17 -0.87
CA ASN A 147 7.52 -20.47 -1.21
C ASN A 147 7.63 -20.64 -2.74
N ALA A 148 7.89 -21.86 -3.22
CA ALA A 148 8.00 -22.18 -4.64
C ALA A 148 6.90 -23.15 -5.11
N LEU A 149 5.74 -23.16 -4.45
CA LEU A 149 4.65 -24.09 -4.75
C LEU A 149 4.11 -23.82 -6.15
N THR A 150 4.09 -24.84 -7.00
CA THR A 150 3.60 -24.73 -8.39
C THR A 150 2.22 -25.36 -8.59
N PHE A 151 1.89 -26.33 -7.75
CA PHE A 151 0.68 -27.13 -7.79
C PHE A 151 0.25 -27.47 -6.37
N LEU A 152 -1.06 -27.51 -6.13
CA LEU A 152 -1.65 -28.02 -4.90
C LEU A 152 -2.32 -29.35 -5.22
N GLU A 153 -2.06 -30.38 -4.43
CA GLU A 153 -2.81 -31.63 -4.60
C GLU A 153 -4.30 -31.44 -4.29
N PRO A 154 -5.20 -32.15 -4.99
CA PRO A 154 -6.59 -32.26 -4.57
C PRO A 154 -6.67 -32.74 -3.12
N ASP A 155 -7.65 -32.21 -2.38
CA ASP A 155 -7.89 -32.55 -0.97
C ASP A 155 -6.76 -32.19 0.00
N LEU A 156 -5.80 -31.33 -0.38
CA LEU A 156 -4.70 -30.92 0.49
C LEU A 156 -5.16 -30.38 1.87
N PHE A 157 -6.28 -29.66 1.89
CA PHE A 157 -6.86 -29.08 3.11
C PHE A 157 -8.03 -29.90 3.69
N ALA A 158 -8.24 -31.12 3.20
CA ALA A 158 -9.43 -31.89 3.57
C ALA A 158 -9.51 -32.20 5.08
N GLY A 159 -10.66 -31.85 5.65
CA GLY A 159 -10.98 -32.07 7.05
C GLY A 159 -10.32 -31.09 8.02
N LEU A 160 -9.74 -29.99 7.54
CA LEU A 160 -9.24 -28.89 8.36
C LEU A 160 -10.36 -27.86 8.64
N THR A 161 -11.46 -28.33 9.24
CA THR A 161 -12.71 -27.57 9.37
C THR A 161 -12.63 -26.37 10.33
N LYS A 162 -11.50 -26.19 11.02
CA LYS A 162 -11.23 -25.10 11.96
C LYS A 162 -10.34 -24.00 11.38
N LEU A 163 -9.90 -24.12 10.12
CA LEU A 163 -9.08 -23.10 9.49
C LEU A 163 -9.85 -21.78 9.40
N ASP A 164 -9.24 -20.71 9.92
CA ASP A 164 -9.66 -19.33 9.73
C ASP A 164 -8.87 -18.66 8.61
N GLY A 165 -7.60 -19.04 8.40
CA GLY A 165 -6.77 -18.42 7.36
C GLY A 165 -5.81 -19.35 6.65
N ILE A 166 -5.75 -19.20 5.32
CA ILE A 166 -4.79 -19.86 4.44
C ILE A 166 -4.01 -18.79 3.66
N TYR A 167 -2.69 -18.74 3.87
CA TYR A 167 -1.80 -17.80 3.20
C TYR A 167 -0.92 -18.53 2.19
N LEU A 168 -1.22 -18.38 0.91
CA LEU A 168 -0.52 -18.99 -0.22
C LEU A 168 0.11 -17.95 -1.15
N GLY A 169 0.14 -16.68 -0.74
CA GLY A 169 0.67 -15.58 -1.54
C GLY A 169 2.15 -15.77 -1.91
N TRP A 170 2.64 -15.06 -2.92
CA TRP A 170 4.06 -15.12 -3.34
C TRP A 170 4.55 -16.55 -3.59
N ASN A 171 3.80 -17.32 -4.38
CA ASN A 171 4.14 -18.67 -4.80
C ASN A 171 4.14 -18.73 -6.35
N LYS A 172 4.11 -19.93 -6.94
CA LYS A 172 4.11 -20.14 -8.39
C LYS A 172 2.90 -20.96 -8.84
N ILE A 173 1.79 -20.89 -8.10
CA ILE A 173 0.60 -21.72 -8.33
C ILE A 173 -0.05 -21.30 -9.64
N ARG A 174 -0.18 -22.24 -10.58
CA ARG A 174 -0.72 -21.97 -11.94
C ARG A 174 -2.23 -22.15 -12.04
N SER A 175 -2.79 -23.01 -11.20
CA SER A 175 -4.20 -23.38 -11.20
C SER A 175 -4.60 -23.94 -9.85
N LEU A 176 -5.87 -23.75 -9.50
CA LEU A 176 -6.47 -24.31 -8.29
C LEU A 176 -7.27 -25.57 -8.65
N PRO A 177 -7.02 -26.73 -8.02
CA PRO A 177 -7.83 -27.91 -8.21
C PRO A 177 -9.30 -27.66 -7.84
N MET A 178 -10.21 -28.36 -8.51
CA MET A 178 -11.63 -28.33 -8.16
C MET A 178 -11.83 -28.82 -6.72
N GLY A 179 -12.61 -28.07 -5.93
CA GLY A 179 -12.92 -28.45 -4.55
C GLY A 179 -11.76 -28.31 -3.56
N ILE A 180 -10.64 -27.66 -3.90
CA ILE A 180 -9.50 -27.50 -3.00
C ILE A 180 -9.88 -26.83 -1.65
N PHE A 181 -10.92 -25.99 -1.64
CA PHE A 181 -11.44 -25.32 -0.45
C PHE A 181 -12.77 -25.90 0.06
N LYS A 182 -13.13 -27.11 -0.37
CA LYS A 182 -14.38 -27.76 0.03
C LYS A 182 -14.40 -28.03 1.54
N ASN A 183 -15.55 -27.77 2.17
CA ASN A 183 -15.81 -28.00 3.59
C ASN A 183 -14.84 -27.27 4.54
N LEU A 184 -14.56 -26.00 4.27
CA LEU A 184 -13.82 -25.08 5.15
C LEU A 184 -14.74 -23.96 5.68
N PRO A 185 -15.75 -24.29 6.51
CA PRO A 185 -16.83 -23.36 6.85
C PRO A 185 -16.41 -22.20 7.77
N SER A 186 -15.26 -22.31 8.44
CA SER A 186 -14.71 -21.28 9.33
C SER A 186 -13.73 -20.33 8.63
N LEU A 187 -13.41 -20.57 7.36
CA LEU A 187 -12.37 -19.82 6.67
C LEU A 187 -12.81 -18.37 6.46
N GLN A 188 -12.00 -17.44 6.95
CA GLN A 188 -12.20 -16.00 6.91
C GLN A 188 -11.19 -15.29 6.00
N TYR A 189 -9.96 -15.81 5.90
CA TYR A 189 -8.85 -15.20 5.16
C TYR A 189 -8.31 -16.18 4.13
N LEU A 190 -8.36 -15.81 2.84
CA LEU A 190 -7.80 -16.62 1.76
C LEU A 190 -6.91 -15.76 0.86
N TYR A 191 -5.60 -15.89 1.03
CA TYR A 191 -4.63 -15.08 0.31
C TYR A 191 -3.89 -15.92 -0.72
N LEU A 192 -4.11 -15.58 -1.99
CA LEU A 192 -3.57 -16.25 -3.18
C LEU A 192 -2.79 -15.27 -4.07
N HIS A 193 -2.48 -14.08 -3.56
CA HIS A 193 -1.84 -13.03 -4.35
C HIS A 193 -0.45 -13.42 -4.85
N ASP A 194 0.04 -12.74 -5.89
CA ASP A 194 1.40 -12.93 -6.42
C ASP A 194 1.68 -14.41 -6.74
N ASN A 195 0.76 -15.00 -7.52
CA ASN A 195 0.84 -16.36 -8.07
C ASN A 195 0.68 -16.31 -9.61
N GLN A 196 0.46 -17.45 -10.25
CA GLN A 196 0.35 -17.57 -11.71
C GLN A 196 -1.03 -18.06 -12.16
N ILE A 197 -2.06 -17.82 -11.34
CA ILE A 197 -3.42 -18.33 -11.57
C ILE A 197 -4.04 -17.64 -12.78
N LYS A 198 -4.48 -18.44 -13.76
CA LYS A 198 -5.06 -17.93 -15.02
C LYS A 198 -6.58 -17.91 -15.04
N TYR A 199 -7.21 -18.86 -14.36
CA TYR A 199 -8.66 -19.03 -14.35
C TYR A 199 -9.12 -19.54 -12.99
N LEU A 200 -10.36 -19.21 -12.64
CA LEU A 200 -11.09 -19.75 -11.49
C LEU A 200 -12.22 -20.62 -12.01
N ASN A 201 -12.47 -21.75 -11.35
CA ASN A 201 -13.60 -22.62 -11.67
C ASN A 201 -14.85 -22.15 -10.92
N LEU A 202 -16.02 -22.20 -11.56
CA LEU A 202 -17.29 -21.95 -10.89
C LEU A 202 -17.47 -22.93 -9.71
N GLY A 203 -18.00 -22.43 -8.58
CA GLY A 203 -18.17 -23.21 -7.35
C GLY A 203 -16.88 -23.40 -6.52
N LEU A 204 -15.76 -22.76 -6.90
CA LEU A 204 -14.52 -22.82 -6.11
C LEU A 204 -14.70 -22.35 -4.65
N PHE A 205 -15.63 -21.44 -4.43
CA PHE A 205 -15.88 -20.81 -3.13
C PHE A 205 -17.21 -21.23 -2.48
N GLU A 206 -17.84 -22.32 -2.95
CA GLU A 206 -19.21 -22.73 -2.56
C GLU A 206 -19.43 -22.81 -1.04
N ASP A 207 -18.45 -23.34 -0.30
CA ASP A 207 -18.56 -23.58 1.15
C ASP A 207 -18.00 -22.43 2.01
N LEU A 208 -17.42 -21.38 1.40
CA LEU A 208 -16.67 -20.34 2.10
C LEU A 208 -17.56 -19.19 2.60
N ILE A 209 -18.65 -19.53 3.28
CA ILE A 209 -19.69 -18.58 3.68
C ILE A 209 -19.24 -17.58 4.76
N GLN A 210 -18.16 -17.87 5.48
CA GLN A 210 -17.55 -16.97 6.48
C GLN A 210 -16.39 -16.15 5.91
N LEU A 211 -16.09 -16.28 4.62
CA LEU A 211 -14.95 -15.58 4.03
C LEU A 211 -15.17 -14.08 4.14
N TYR A 212 -14.20 -13.41 4.73
CA TYR A 212 -14.21 -12.00 5.07
C TYR A 212 -13.23 -11.24 4.18
N ASP A 213 -12.08 -11.84 3.90
CA ASP A 213 -10.98 -11.25 3.15
C ASP A 213 -10.43 -12.22 2.09
N LEU A 214 -10.53 -11.82 0.82
CA LEU A 214 -10.10 -12.60 -0.34
C LEU A 214 -9.11 -11.81 -1.17
N ASN A 215 -7.86 -12.30 -1.22
CA ASN A 215 -6.82 -11.69 -2.03
C ASN A 215 -6.41 -12.58 -3.22
N LEU A 216 -6.71 -12.09 -4.44
CA LEU A 216 -6.38 -12.71 -5.73
C LEU A 216 -5.48 -11.79 -6.57
N GLY A 217 -4.90 -10.75 -5.98
CA GLY A 217 -4.05 -9.79 -6.68
C GLY A 217 -2.78 -10.39 -7.27
N GLY A 218 -2.10 -9.71 -8.19
CA GLY A 218 -0.79 -10.16 -8.72
C GLY A 218 -0.83 -11.52 -9.43
N ASN A 219 -1.97 -11.89 -10.05
CA ASN A 219 -2.15 -13.15 -10.76
C ASN A 219 -2.22 -12.94 -12.28
N HIS A 220 -2.72 -13.93 -13.02
CA HIS A 220 -2.87 -13.87 -14.48
C HIS A 220 -4.34 -13.97 -14.91
N LEU A 221 -5.26 -13.56 -14.04
CA LEU A 221 -6.70 -13.60 -14.31
C LEU A 221 -7.05 -12.56 -15.38
N SER A 222 -7.76 -12.99 -16.43
CA SER A 222 -8.26 -12.09 -17.48
C SER A 222 -9.78 -11.93 -17.45
N SER A 223 -10.48 -12.81 -16.74
CA SER A 223 -11.93 -12.83 -16.59
C SER A 223 -12.32 -13.61 -15.34
N LEU A 224 -13.54 -13.38 -14.84
CA LEU A 224 -14.12 -14.10 -13.71
C LEU A 224 -15.41 -14.80 -14.19
N PRO A 225 -15.66 -16.07 -13.82
CA PRO A 225 -16.94 -16.71 -14.12
C PRO A 225 -18.09 -15.98 -13.41
N LEU A 226 -19.21 -15.76 -14.11
CA LEU A 226 -20.40 -15.18 -13.50
C LEU A 226 -20.90 -16.03 -12.33
N GLY A 227 -21.19 -15.36 -11.21
CA GLY A 227 -21.67 -16.01 -9.99
C GLY A 227 -20.59 -16.68 -9.12
N ILE A 228 -19.30 -16.55 -9.46
CA ILE A 228 -18.20 -17.10 -8.65
C ILE A 228 -18.23 -16.63 -7.19
N PHE A 229 -18.75 -15.43 -6.92
CA PHE A 229 -18.81 -14.83 -5.60
C PHE A 229 -20.16 -14.97 -4.88
N LYS A 230 -21.18 -15.56 -5.51
CA LYS A 230 -22.54 -15.70 -4.91
C LYS A 230 -22.57 -16.30 -3.49
N PRO A 231 -21.70 -17.28 -3.14
CA PRO A 231 -21.68 -17.84 -1.79
C PRO A 231 -21.08 -16.90 -0.72
N LEU A 232 -20.30 -15.89 -1.11
CA LEU A 232 -19.42 -15.11 -0.23
C LEU A 232 -20.13 -13.94 0.48
N ARG A 233 -21.22 -14.25 1.20
CA ARG A 233 -22.12 -13.24 1.79
C ARG A 233 -21.51 -12.39 2.91
N ASN A 234 -20.38 -12.82 3.47
CA ASN A 234 -19.66 -12.11 4.53
C ASN A 234 -18.40 -11.40 4.03
N LEU A 235 -18.12 -11.43 2.72
CA LEU A 235 -16.90 -10.85 2.18
C LEU A 235 -16.96 -9.33 2.30
N MET A 236 -15.92 -8.75 2.90
CA MET A 236 -15.78 -7.31 3.11
C MET A 236 -14.63 -6.72 2.30
N ARG A 237 -13.56 -7.50 2.05
CA ARG A 237 -12.41 -7.08 1.25
C ARG A 237 -12.17 -8.03 0.09
N LEU A 238 -12.13 -7.46 -1.11
CA LEU A 238 -11.84 -8.20 -2.33
C LEU A 238 -10.71 -7.51 -3.09
N PHE A 239 -9.61 -8.24 -3.27
CA PHE A 239 -8.44 -7.72 -3.96
C PHE A 239 -8.22 -8.46 -5.28
N LEU A 240 -8.29 -7.71 -6.38
CA LEU A 240 -8.14 -8.19 -7.77
C LEU A 240 -7.09 -7.39 -8.54
N TYR A 241 -6.25 -6.63 -7.83
CA TYR A 241 -5.20 -5.79 -8.38
C TYR A 241 -4.15 -6.57 -9.19
N GLN A 242 -3.41 -5.88 -10.07
CA GLN A 242 -2.29 -6.42 -10.83
C GLN A 242 -2.59 -7.78 -11.51
N ASN A 243 -3.77 -7.87 -12.12
CA ASN A 243 -4.17 -9.01 -12.94
C ASN A 243 -4.13 -8.59 -14.43
N ARG A 244 -4.92 -9.25 -15.29
CA ARG A 244 -4.98 -8.99 -16.73
C ARG A 244 -6.40 -8.70 -17.19
N PHE A 245 -7.25 -8.17 -16.31
CA PHE A 245 -8.63 -7.83 -16.65
C PHE A 245 -8.64 -6.70 -17.66
N TYR A 246 -9.23 -6.95 -18.84
CA TYR A 246 -9.41 -5.95 -19.90
C TYR A 246 -10.88 -5.53 -20.05
N ARG A 247 -11.80 -6.33 -19.52
CA ARG A 247 -13.23 -6.05 -19.41
C ARG A 247 -13.80 -6.73 -18.17
N LEU A 248 -14.90 -6.20 -17.65
CA LEU A 248 -15.74 -6.85 -16.65
C LEU A 248 -17.10 -7.18 -17.27
N GLU A 249 -17.77 -8.20 -16.72
CA GLU A 249 -19.14 -8.55 -17.09
C GLU A 249 -20.11 -7.96 -16.06
N GLU A 250 -21.28 -7.53 -16.51
CA GLU A 250 -22.35 -7.04 -15.62
C GLU A 250 -22.81 -8.18 -14.69
N GLY A 251 -22.99 -7.90 -13.40
CA GLY A 251 -23.36 -8.91 -12.40
C GLY A 251 -22.21 -9.83 -11.96
N VAL A 252 -20.96 -9.55 -12.32
CA VAL A 252 -19.80 -10.34 -11.85
C VAL A 252 -19.67 -10.34 -10.31
N PHE A 253 -20.12 -9.27 -9.65
CA PHE A 253 -20.10 -9.12 -8.19
C PHE A 253 -21.40 -9.51 -7.49
N THR A 254 -22.36 -10.12 -8.17
CA THR A 254 -23.63 -10.53 -7.55
C THR A 254 -23.40 -11.44 -6.34
N GLY A 255 -24.01 -11.08 -5.21
CA GLY A 255 -23.92 -11.77 -3.92
C GLY A 255 -22.94 -11.15 -2.92
N LEU A 256 -22.20 -10.11 -3.33
CA LEU A 256 -21.24 -9.38 -2.49
C LEU A 256 -21.88 -8.22 -1.72
N ASP A 257 -22.86 -8.53 -0.87
CA ASP A 257 -23.70 -7.54 -0.19
C ASP A 257 -22.97 -6.69 0.88
N ARG A 258 -21.75 -7.08 1.28
CA ARG A 258 -20.98 -6.49 2.38
C ARG A 258 -19.61 -5.96 1.98
N VAL A 259 -19.23 -6.04 0.71
CA VAL A 259 -17.90 -5.58 0.29
C VAL A 259 -17.80 -4.07 0.47
N GLU A 260 -16.83 -3.66 1.27
CA GLU A 260 -16.50 -2.27 1.59
C GLU A 260 -15.28 -1.80 0.81
N LEU A 261 -14.35 -2.73 0.54
CA LEU A 261 -13.08 -2.43 -0.11
C LEU A 261 -12.89 -3.31 -1.34
N LEU A 262 -12.69 -2.65 -2.48
CA LEU A 262 -12.46 -3.30 -3.77
C LEU A 262 -11.22 -2.72 -4.46
N TRP A 263 -10.19 -3.54 -4.62
CA TRP A 263 -8.98 -3.17 -5.37
C TRP A 263 -8.95 -3.81 -6.75
N PHE A 264 -8.90 -2.96 -7.78
CA PHE A 264 -8.77 -3.33 -9.19
C PHE A 264 -7.57 -2.69 -9.89
N HIS A 265 -6.72 -2.00 -9.15
CA HIS A 265 -5.61 -1.24 -9.71
C HIS A 265 -4.62 -2.12 -10.49
N GLY A 266 -3.88 -1.55 -11.43
CA GLY A 266 -2.85 -2.28 -12.20
C GLY A 266 -3.40 -3.33 -13.16
N ASN A 267 -4.63 -3.16 -13.66
CA ASN A 267 -5.23 -4.03 -14.67
C ASN A 267 -5.19 -3.35 -16.07
N LYS A 268 -6.00 -3.82 -17.02
CA LYS A 268 -6.06 -3.32 -18.41
C LYS A 268 -7.45 -2.83 -18.78
N LEU A 269 -8.23 -2.37 -17.80
CA LEU A 269 -9.62 -1.98 -18.02
C LEU A 269 -9.67 -0.68 -18.82
N ALA A 270 -10.21 -0.73 -20.04
CA ALA A 270 -10.44 0.45 -20.87
C ALA A 270 -11.82 1.10 -20.60
N MET A 271 -12.77 0.28 -20.16
CA MET A 271 -14.14 0.70 -19.86
C MET A 271 -14.76 -0.19 -18.78
N LEU A 272 -15.79 0.34 -18.11
CA LEU A 272 -16.57 -0.37 -17.10
C LEU A 272 -18.04 -0.48 -17.54
N PRO A 273 -18.70 -1.64 -17.35
CA PRO A 273 -20.13 -1.77 -17.58
C PRO A 273 -20.94 -0.82 -16.69
N ARG A 274 -22.07 -0.31 -17.20
CA ARG A 274 -22.86 0.76 -16.55
C ARG A 274 -23.38 0.41 -15.15
N LYS A 275 -23.59 -0.87 -14.84
CA LYS A 275 -24.11 -1.34 -13.54
C LYS A 275 -23.18 -2.32 -12.84
N VAL A 276 -21.89 -2.29 -13.17
CA VAL A 276 -20.95 -3.30 -12.65
C VAL A 276 -20.88 -3.31 -11.12
N PHE A 277 -21.08 -2.17 -10.45
CA PHE A 277 -21.05 -2.01 -9.00
C PHE A 277 -22.44 -1.89 -8.36
N SER A 278 -23.54 -2.18 -9.08
CA SER A 278 -24.90 -2.08 -8.52
C SER A 278 -25.13 -3.02 -7.34
N ASP A 279 -24.41 -4.15 -7.33
CA ASP A 279 -24.54 -5.22 -6.34
C ASP A 279 -23.61 -5.03 -5.13
N LEU A 280 -22.98 -3.85 -4.99
CA LEU A 280 -22.04 -3.53 -3.93
C LEU A 280 -22.55 -2.35 -3.07
N PRO A 281 -23.62 -2.53 -2.27
CA PRO A 281 -24.31 -1.44 -1.58
C PRO A 281 -23.54 -0.84 -0.39
N LYS A 282 -22.44 -1.48 0.03
CA LYS A 282 -21.59 -1.09 1.16
C LYS A 282 -20.22 -0.58 0.75
N LEU A 283 -20.02 -0.36 -0.55
CA LEU A 283 -18.71 -0.04 -1.09
C LEU A 283 -18.26 1.36 -0.65
N GLN A 284 -17.14 1.41 0.05
CA GLN A 284 -16.54 2.62 0.61
C GLN A 284 -15.26 3.01 -0.13
N VAL A 285 -14.48 2.02 -0.56
CA VAL A 285 -13.17 2.24 -1.20
C VAL A 285 -13.11 1.50 -2.52
N ILE A 286 -12.80 2.24 -3.59
CA ILE A 286 -12.51 1.68 -4.91
C ILE A 286 -11.16 2.17 -5.40
N GLU A 287 -10.28 1.22 -5.69
CA GLU A 287 -9.00 1.48 -6.36
C GLU A 287 -9.05 1.00 -7.80
N LEU A 288 -9.09 1.96 -8.74
CA LEU A 288 -9.11 1.74 -10.18
C LEU A 288 -7.88 2.33 -10.87
N ASP A 289 -6.88 2.75 -10.11
CA ASP A 289 -5.68 3.37 -10.65
C ASP A 289 -4.83 2.41 -11.49
N ALA A 290 -3.93 2.95 -12.29
CA ALA A 290 -3.07 2.17 -13.19
C ALA A 290 -3.87 1.20 -14.09
N ASN A 291 -4.98 1.69 -14.65
CA ASN A 291 -5.77 1.01 -15.68
C ASN A 291 -5.71 1.82 -17.00
N LEU A 292 -6.64 1.58 -17.92
CA LEU A 292 -6.70 2.25 -19.22
C LEU A 292 -8.01 3.03 -19.40
N LEU A 293 -8.68 3.40 -18.30
CA LEU A 293 -10.01 3.99 -18.33
C LEU A 293 -9.96 5.36 -19.04
N GLU A 294 -10.73 5.50 -20.11
CA GLU A 294 -10.91 6.80 -20.79
C GLU A 294 -12.04 7.62 -20.16
N MET A 295 -12.97 6.95 -19.47
CA MET A 295 -14.07 7.57 -18.74
C MET A 295 -14.52 6.71 -17.55
N PHE A 296 -14.77 7.36 -16.41
CA PHE A 296 -15.46 6.76 -15.26
C PHE A 296 -16.16 7.84 -14.43
N TYR A 297 -17.20 8.44 -15.02
CA TYR A 297 -17.98 9.53 -14.43
C TYR A 297 -19.35 9.63 -15.13
N GLY A 298 -20.23 10.50 -14.62
CA GLY A 298 -21.53 10.80 -15.21
C GLY A 298 -22.45 9.59 -15.24
N ASP A 299 -22.93 9.21 -16.43
CA ASP A 299 -23.87 8.10 -16.62
C ASP A 299 -23.35 6.76 -16.08
N ALA A 300 -22.03 6.55 -16.08
CA ALA A 300 -21.44 5.34 -15.50
C ALA A 300 -21.65 5.30 -13.98
N LEU A 301 -21.58 6.43 -13.28
CA LEU A 301 -21.81 6.49 -11.83
C LEU A 301 -23.31 6.50 -11.49
N ARG A 302 -24.13 7.24 -12.24
CA ARG A 302 -25.59 7.37 -12.04
C ARG A 302 -26.33 6.03 -12.00
N GLN A 303 -25.84 5.04 -12.74
CA GLN A 303 -26.48 3.73 -12.80
C GLN A 303 -26.00 2.77 -11.69
N ASN A 304 -24.90 3.11 -11.00
CA ASN A 304 -24.34 2.32 -9.90
C ASN A 304 -24.80 2.88 -8.55
N LYS A 305 -26.06 2.65 -8.19
CA LYS A 305 -26.63 3.06 -6.89
C LYS A 305 -25.87 2.52 -5.67
N GLY A 306 -25.10 1.44 -5.83
CA GLY A 306 -24.23 0.90 -4.79
C GLY A 306 -23.12 1.86 -4.34
N LEU A 307 -22.78 2.86 -5.16
CA LEU A 307 -21.70 3.83 -4.87
C LEU A 307 -22.14 4.98 -3.95
N ALA A 308 -23.35 4.97 -3.42
CA ALA A 308 -23.86 6.05 -2.56
C ALA A 308 -23.08 6.21 -1.24
N GLN A 309 -22.35 5.17 -0.80
CA GLN A 309 -21.51 5.16 0.40
C GLN A 309 -20.01 5.31 0.08
N LEU A 310 -19.66 5.63 -1.18
CA LEU A 310 -18.26 5.68 -1.59
C LEU A 310 -17.55 6.88 -0.93
N GLU A 311 -16.48 6.58 -0.21
CA GLU A 311 -15.66 7.56 0.53
C GLU A 311 -14.33 7.84 -0.17
N ILE A 312 -13.75 6.84 -0.84
CA ILE A 312 -12.44 6.92 -1.49
C ILE A 312 -12.54 6.37 -2.92
N LEU A 313 -12.16 7.21 -3.89
CA LEU A 313 -12.07 6.84 -5.30
C LEU A 313 -10.69 7.18 -5.86
N LEU A 314 -9.90 6.15 -6.15
CA LEU A 314 -8.57 6.28 -6.74
C LEU A 314 -8.63 5.97 -8.23
N LEU A 315 -8.33 6.96 -9.07
CA LEU A 315 -8.38 6.91 -10.53
C LEU A 315 -7.05 7.34 -11.18
N GLN A 316 -5.99 7.51 -10.41
CA GLN A 316 -4.70 7.96 -10.92
C GLN A 316 -4.12 7.00 -11.97
N LYS A 317 -3.26 7.50 -12.87
CA LYS A 317 -2.61 6.68 -13.90
C LYS A 317 -3.61 5.94 -14.81
N ASN A 318 -4.68 6.61 -15.22
CA ASN A 318 -5.63 6.14 -16.24
C ASN A 318 -5.50 7.01 -17.51
N ASN A 319 -6.46 6.87 -18.44
CA ASN A 319 -6.49 7.61 -19.71
C ASN A 319 -7.57 8.71 -19.73
N LEU A 320 -7.97 9.24 -18.56
CA LEU A 320 -9.01 10.27 -18.47
C LEU A 320 -8.53 11.58 -19.13
N TYR A 321 -9.37 12.21 -19.96
CA TYR A 321 -8.95 13.36 -20.78
C TYR A 321 -9.76 14.66 -20.58
N GLU A 322 -10.97 14.57 -20.03
CA GLU A 322 -11.84 15.71 -19.72
C GLU A 322 -12.71 15.38 -18.50
N LEU A 323 -13.03 16.39 -17.69
CA LEU A 323 -14.03 16.29 -16.63
C LEU A 323 -15.27 17.14 -16.98
N PRO A 324 -16.39 16.51 -17.36
CA PRO A 324 -17.62 17.22 -17.69
C PRO A 324 -18.33 17.74 -16.43
N ASN A 325 -19.29 18.64 -16.60
CA ASN A 325 -20.17 19.11 -15.54
C ASN A 325 -20.88 17.91 -14.85
N ASN A 326 -20.96 17.94 -13.52
CA ASN A 326 -21.55 16.90 -12.70
C ASN A 326 -20.89 15.51 -12.87
N ALA A 327 -19.59 15.46 -13.21
CA ALA A 327 -18.85 14.21 -13.42
C ALA A 327 -19.02 13.23 -12.25
N PHE A 328 -18.98 13.73 -11.01
CA PHE A 328 -19.01 12.91 -9.79
C PHE A 328 -20.24 13.18 -8.92
N HIS A 329 -21.30 13.76 -9.48
CA HIS A 329 -22.42 14.33 -8.73
C HIS A 329 -23.07 13.38 -7.71
N GLU A 330 -23.14 12.09 -8.01
CA GLU A 330 -23.79 11.09 -7.15
C GLU A 330 -22.98 10.72 -5.90
N LEU A 331 -21.69 11.07 -5.84
CA LEU A 331 -20.76 10.60 -4.81
C LEU A 331 -20.73 11.56 -3.61
N HIS A 332 -21.87 11.77 -2.97
CA HIS A 332 -22.02 12.77 -1.91
C HIS A 332 -21.20 12.49 -0.64
N GLN A 333 -20.79 11.24 -0.40
CA GLN A 333 -19.95 10.83 0.73
C GLN A 333 -18.45 10.82 0.40
N LEU A 334 -18.07 11.17 -0.84
CA LEU A 334 -16.68 11.09 -1.27
C LEU A 334 -15.84 12.09 -0.50
N SER A 335 -14.82 11.58 0.19
CA SER A 335 -13.87 12.34 1.00
C SER A 335 -12.51 12.48 0.31
N HIS A 336 -12.14 11.51 -0.52
CA HIS A 336 -10.86 11.48 -1.23
C HIS A 336 -11.07 11.09 -2.71
N LEU A 337 -10.57 11.96 -3.60
CA LEU A 337 -10.59 11.74 -5.05
C LEU A 337 -9.20 12.00 -5.63
N ASP A 338 -8.58 10.94 -6.17
CA ASP A 338 -7.30 11.03 -6.85
C ASP A 338 -7.47 10.84 -8.37
N LEU A 339 -7.22 11.90 -9.13
CA LEU A 339 -7.24 11.94 -10.60
C LEU A 339 -5.84 12.17 -11.17
N SER A 340 -4.78 11.95 -10.38
CA SER A 340 -3.40 12.25 -10.76
C SER A 340 -2.93 11.44 -11.97
N ASP A 341 -1.91 11.94 -12.68
CA ASP A 341 -1.24 11.22 -13.76
C ASP A 341 -2.20 10.67 -14.83
N ASN A 342 -3.25 11.44 -15.13
CA ASN A 342 -4.14 11.21 -16.27
C ASN A 342 -3.78 12.16 -17.43
N TYR A 343 -4.62 12.23 -18.45
CA TYR A 343 -4.45 13.12 -19.61
C TYR A 343 -5.45 14.28 -19.61
N ILE A 344 -5.95 14.68 -18.43
CA ILE A 344 -7.03 15.66 -18.31
C ILE A 344 -6.55 17.02 -18.82
N ARG A 345 -7.21 17.54 -19.87
CA ARG A 345 -6.89 18.84 -20.50
C ARG A 345 -7.82 19.96 -20.07
N ALA A 346 -9.03 19.62 -19.66
CA ALA A 346 -10.05 20.57 -19.26
C ALA A 346 -10.91 20.03 -18.11
N VAL A 347 -11.27 20.94 -17.21
CA VAL A 347 -12.28 20.74 -16.14
C VAL A 347 -13.39 21.74 -16.41
N GLN A 348 -14.65 21.29 -16.46
CA GLN A 348 -15.80 22.17 -16.56
C GLN A 348 -16.16 22.77 -15.19
N GLU A 349 -16.79 23.96 -15.18
CA GLU A 349 -17.06 24.75 -13.96
C GLU A 349 -17.80 23.96 -12.86
N GLY A 350 -18.73 23.08 -13.23
CA GLY A 350 -19.49 22.25 -12.28
C GLY A 350 -19.01 20.81 -12.16
N ALA A 351 -17.77 20.47 -12.54
CA ALA A 351 -17.31 19.08 -12.61
C ALA A 351 -17.39 18.34 -11.26
N PHE A 352 -17.14 19.06 -10.16
CA PHE A 352 -17.13 18.53 -8.79
C PHE A 352 -18.39 18.85 -7.98
N ASN A 353 -19.46 19.31 -8.64
CA ASN A 353 -20.74 19.55 -7.98
C ASN A 353 -21.22 18.31 -7.21
N GLY A 354 -21.76 18.54 -6.02
CA GLY A 354 -22.32 17.47 -5.17
C GLY A 354 -21.32 16.82 -4.20
N LEU A 355 -20.02 17.08 -4.34
CA LEU A 355 -18.94 16.50 -3.52
C LEU A 355 -18.70 17.29 -2.21
N ARG A 356 -19.73 17.47 -1.39
CA ARG A 356 -19.67 18.34 -0.18
C ARG A 356 -18.73 17.83 0.91
N SER A 357 -18.57 16.51 0.99
CA SER A 357 -17.69 15.84 1.96
C SER A 357 -16.23 15.75 1.49
N LEU A 358 -15.90 16.25 0.29
CA LEU A 358 -14.57 16.07 -0.29
C LEU A 358 -13.53 16.87 0.49
N THR A 359 -12.55 16.17 1.03
CA THR A 359 -11.46 16.75 1.83
C THR A 359 -10.15 16.78 1.06
N GLN A 360 -9.94 15.84 0.13
CA GLN A 360 -8.71 15.69 -0.62
C GLN A 360 -9.02 15.52 -2.11
N LEU A 361 -8.43 16.40 -2.93
CA LEU A 361 -8.54 16.35 -4.38
C LEU A 361 -7.15 16.49 -5.00
N SER A 362 -6.75 15.49 -5.79
CA SER A 362 -5.53 15.58 -6.60
C SER A 362 -5.85 15.54 -8.10
N LEU A 363 -5.32 16.51 -8.82
CA LEU A 363 -5.28 16.60 -10.28
C LEU A 363 -3.82 16.67 -10.78
N GLN A 364 -2.87 16.23 -9.96
CA GLN A 364 -1.45 16.28 -10.27
C GLN A 364 -1.11 15.59 -11.60
N GLY A 365 -0.09 16.05 -12.32
CA GLY A 365 0.48 15.28 -13.43
C GLY A 365 -0.40 15.20 -14.69
N ASN A 366 -1.45 16.03 -14.77
CA ASN A 366 -2.38 16.09 -15.89
C ASN A 366 -1.85 17.03 -17.00
N LYS A 367 -2.74 17.53 -17.87
CA LYS A 367 -2.44 18.42 -19.00
C LYS A 367 -3.28 19.70 -18.94
N LEU A 368 -3.62 20.15 -17.73
CA LEU A 368 -4.46 21.32 -17.49
C LEU A 368 -3.70 22.61 -17.83
N ARG A 369 -4.26 23.42 -18.75
CA ARG A 369 -3.75 24.75 -19.10
C ARG A 369 -4.39 25.88 -18.30
N GLN A 370 -5.64 25.66 -17.89
CA GLN A 370 -6.45 26.60 -17.14
C GLN A 370 -7.43 25.84 -16.25
N ILE A 371 -7.88 26.50 -15.18
CA ILE A 371 -8.97 26.06 -14.32
C ILE A 371 -10.07 27.13 -14.40
N PRO A 372 -11.37 26.76 -14.51
CA PRO A 372 -12.47 27.73 -14.42
C PRO A 372 -12.54 28.44 -13.06
N GLU A 373 -13.11 29.65 -13.02
CA GLU A 373 -13.25 30.43 -11.77
C GLU A 373 -14.02 29.73 -10.66
N ALA A 374 -15.08 28.99 -10.98
CA ALA A 374 -15.89 28.31 -9.97
C ALA A 374 -15.69 26.78 -9.97
N ALA A 375 -14.55 26.27 -10.48
CA ALA A 375 -14.31 24.83 -10.58
C ALA A 375 -14.42 24.08 -9.24
N PHE A 376 -14.02 24.72 -8.14
CA PHE A 376 -14.04 24.15 -6.79
C PHE A 376 -15.19 24.69 -5.93
N TYR A 377 -16.13 25.40 -6.52
CA TYR A 377 -17.28 25.94 -5.80
C TYR A 377 -18.11 24.82 -5.16
N GLY A 378 -18.50 25.02 -3.90
CA GLY A 378 -19.27 24.04 -3.12
C GLY A 378 -18.45 22.90 -2.49
N LEU A 379 -17.12 22.86 -2.68
CA LEU A 379 -16.22 21.94 -1.96
C LEU A 379 -15.87 22.50 -0.57
N GLU A 380 -16.88 22.59 0.29
CA GLU A 380 -16.79 23.28 1.59
C GLU A 380 -15.83 22.61 2.59
N SER A 381 -15.60 21.31 2.45
CA SER A 381 -14.72 20.52 3.33
C SER A 381 -13.30 20.37 2.78
N LEU A 382 -12.98 20.99 1.64
CA LEU A 382 -11.71 20.76 0.95
C LEU A 382 -10.54 21.27 1.77
N SER A 383 -9.64 20.36 2.12
CA SER A 383 -8.47 20.61 2.96
C SER A 383 -7.15 20.46 2.22
N HIS A 384 -7.08 19.59 1.20
CA HIS A 384 -5.88 19.36 0.41
C HIS A 384 -6.23 19.44 -1.07
N LEU A 385 -5.57 20.35 -1.80
CA LEU A 385 -5.71 20.52 -3.24
C LEU A 385 -4.35 20.44 -3.92
N VAL A 386 -4.21 19.45 -4.80
CA VAL A 386 -2.96 19.21 -5.55
C VAL A 386 -3.19 19.44 -7.03
N LEU A 387 -2.57 20.49 -7.57
CA LEU A 387 -2.59 20.89 -8.98
C LEU A 387 -1.18 20.83 -9.61
N ALA A 388 -0.22 20.25 -8.89
CA ALA A 388 1.18 20.17 -9.30
C ALA A 388 1.39 19.44 -10.63
N SER A 389 2.51 19.73 -11.30
CA SER A 389 2.93 19.03 -12.54
C SER A 389 1.90 19.07 -13.67
N ASN A 390 1.24 20.22 -13.84
CA ASN A 390 0.35 20.52 -14.96
C ASN A 390 1.01 21.54 -15.91
N VAL A 391 0.22 22.18 -16.78
CA VAL A 391 0.69 23.24 -17.69
C VAL A 391 -0.08 24.54 -17.47
N LEU A 392 -0.44 24.84 -16.21
CA LEU A 392 -1.20 26.03 -15.85
C LEU A 392 -0.38 27.30 -16.09
N GLU A 393 -0.91 28.24 -16.86
CA GLU A 393 -0.25 29.53 -17.16
C GLU A 393 -0.77 30.67 -16.28
N LYS A 394 -2.07 30.66 -15.99
CA LYS A 394 -2.76 31.68 -15.20
C LYS A 394 -3.64 31.04 -14.14
N LEU A 395 -3.76 31.72 -13.00
CA LEU A 395 -4.68 31.37 -11.93
C LEU A 395 -5.82 32.39 -11.89
N PRO A 396 -7.09 31.95 -12.04
CA PRO A 396 -8.22 32.84 -11.86
C PRO A 396 -8.29 33.33 -10.40
N GLY A 397 -8.53 34.62 -10.20
CA GLY A 397 -8.50 35.23 -8.86
C GLY A 397 -9.54 34.69 -7.88
N ARG A 398 -10.65 34.13 -8.38
CA ARG A 398 -11.74 33.55 -7.59
C ARG A 398 -11.78 32.02 -7.57
N MET A 399 -10.75 31.36 -8.13
CA MET A 399 -10.67 29.90 -8.19
C MET A 399 -10.81 29.23 -6.82
N LEU A 400 -10.33 29.90 -5.77
CA LEU A 400 -10.35 29.43 -4.37
C LEU A 400 -11.38 30.17 -3.50
N HIS A 401 -12.42 30.73 -4.11
CA HIS A 401 -13.47 31.42 -3.38
C HIS A 401 -14.26 30.47 -2.47
N GLY A 402 -14.30 30.80 -1.17
CA GLY A 402 -14.99 30.02 -0.14
C GLY A 402 -14.20 28.82 0.42
N GLN A 403 -12.98 28.57 -0.02
CA GLN A 403 -12.13 27.46 0.47
C GLN A 403 -11.46 27.76 1.83
N SER A 404 -12.27 28.05 2.85
CA SER A 404 -11.80 28.43 4.20
C SER A 404 -11.10 27.32 5.00
N GLN A 405 -11.36 26.06 4.65
CA GLN A 405 -10.80 24.86 5.28
C GLN A 405 -9.53 24.36 4.61
N LEU A 406 -9.07 25.01 3.53
CA LEU A 406 -7.90 24.55 2.78
C LEU A 406 -6.64 24.69 3.64
N LEU A 407 -5.96 23.57 3.89
CA LEU A 407 -4.72 23.46 4.68
C LEU A 407 -3.49 23.40 3.78
N GLU A 408 -3.59 22.72 2.64
CA GLU A 408 -2.47 22.52 1.72
C GLU A 408 -2.88 22.77 0.26
N LEU A 409 -2.09 23.62 -0.41
CA LEU A 409 -2.21 23.93 -1.83
C LEU A 409 -0.87 23.73 -2.55
N LEU A 410 -0.84 22.76 -3.46
CA LEU A 410 0.35 22.40 -4.23
C LEU A 410 0.17 22.76 -5.71
N LEU A 411 0.97 23.70 -6.19
CA LEU A 411 0.96 24.26 -7.55
C LEU A 411 2.32 24.11 -8.25
N GLU A 412 3.25 23.34 -7.69
CA GLU A 412 4.60 23.23 -8.24
C GLU A 412 4.64 22.62 -9.64
N ASN A 413 5.73 22.89 -10.36
CA ASN A 413 5.97 22.35 -11.71
C ASN A 413 4.84 22.70 -12.70
N ASN A 414 4.42 23.97 -12.71
CA ASN A 414 3.47 24.52 -13.68
C ASN A 414 4.16 25.61 -14.53
N GLN A 415 3.37 26.41 -15.26
CA GLN A 415 3.86 27.52 -16.09
C GLN A 415 3.34 28.89 -15.59
N ILE A 416 3.01 28.99 -14.30
CA ILE A 416 2.32 30.15 -13.73
C ILE A 416 3.23 31.37 -13.79
N THR A 417 2.76 32.45 -14.42
CA THR A 417 3.53 33.69 -14.58
C THR A 417 3.24 34.74 -13.51
N ASP A 418 2.03 34.72 -12.93
CA ASP A 418 1.60 35.67 -11.91
C ASP A 418 0.52 35.03 -11.00
N ILE A 419 0.41 35.51 -9.76
CA ILE A 419 -0.62 35.12 -8.78
C ILE A 419 -1.38 36.39 -8.38
N PRO A 420 -2.70 36.46 -8.63
CA PRO A 420 -3.51 37.61 -8.24
C PRO A 420 -3.44 37.89 -6.73
N GLU A 421 -3.48 39.16 -6.34
CA GLU A 421 -3.34 39.57 -4.93
C GLU A 421 -4.43 38.98 -4.02
N SER A 422 -5.66 38.86 -4.54
CA SER A 422 -6.81 38.30 -3.81
C SER A 422 -6.91 36.77 -3.90
N PHE A 423 -5.95 36.08 -4.51
CA PHE A 423 -6.08 34.65 -4.83
C PHE A 423 -6.26 33.75 -3.59
N LEU A 424 -5.69 34.14 -2.46
CA LEU A 424 -5.75 33.39 -1.19
C LEU A 424 -6.58 34.10 -0.11
N GLU A 425 -7.39 35.09 -0.47
CA GLU A 425 -8.14 35.93 0.48
C GLU A 425 -9.04 35.10 1.42
N ASP A 426 -9.70 34.07 0.88
CA ASP A 426 -10.61 33.20 1.64
C ASP A 426 -9.92 31.99 2.30
N CYS A 427 -8.63 31.74 2.01
CA CYS A 427 -7.90 30.55 2.44
C CYS A 427 -7.35 30.69 3.88
N LEU A 428 -8.24 30.94 4.84
CA LEU A 428 -7.90 31.36 6.21
C LEU A 428 -7.17 30.30 7.05
N SER A 429 -7.20 29.03 6.63
CA SER A 429 -6.56 27.92 7.33
C SER A 429 -5.32 27.38 6.58
N LEU A 430 -4.87 28.07 5.53
CA LEU A 430 -3.80 27.57 4.67
C LEU A 430 -2.45 27.59 5.37
N GLU A 431 -1.90 26.40 5.63
CA GLU A 431 -0.63 26.21 6.31
C GLU A 431 0.51 25.95 5.32
N LYS A 432 0.23 25.28 4.20
CA LYS A 432 1.25 24.84 3.25
C LYS A 432 0.93 25.31 1.84
N LEU A 433 1.85 26.09 1.28
CA LEU A 433 1.77 26.57 -0.10
C LEU A 433 3.02 26.18 -0.87
N SER A 434 2.85 25.52 -2.01
CA SER A 434 3.96 25.28 -2.93
C SER A 434 3.67 25.90 -4.28
N ILE A 435 4.50 26.86 -4.68
CA ILE A 435 4.47 27.52 -6.01
C ILE A 435 5.81 27.35 -6.72
N SER A 436 6.60 26.37 -6.30
CA SER A 436 7.94 26.12 -6.82
C SER A 436 7.95 25.67 -8.28
N ASN A 437 9.06 25.86 -8.98
CA ASN A 437 9.25 25.47 -10.38
C ASN A 437 8.13 25.99 -11.30
N ASN A 438 7.82 27.29 -11.22
CA ASN A 438 6.90 28.01 -12.08
C ASN A 438 7.64 29.09 -12.89
N ARG A 439 6.92 30.07 -13.46
CA ARG A 439 7.46 31.18 -14.25
C ARG A 439 7.29 32.53 -13.54
N LEU A 440 7.17 32.53 -12.22
CA LEU A 440 6.98 33.75 -11.42
C LEU A 440 8.25 34.61 -11.41
N SER A 441 8.14 35.85 -11.89
CA SER A 441 9.21 36.85 -11.75
C SER A 441 9.06 37.69 -10.49
N SER A 442 7.85 37.83 -9.97
CA SER A 442 7.50 38.62 -8.79
C SER A 442 6.37 37.96 -8.03
N LEU A 443 6.15 38.41 -6.79
CA LEU A 443 5.04 37.97 -5.94
C LEU A 443 4.53 39.19 -5.15
N SER A 444 3.23 39.31 -4.98
CA SER A 444 2.66 40.33 -4.08
C SER A 444 2.81 39.89 -2.62
N LYS A 445 3.03 40.87 -1.74
CA LYS A 445 3.13 40.65 -0.29
C LYS A 445 1.86 40.00 0.29
N ASP A 446 0.70 40.30 -0.29
CA ASP A 446 -0.59 39.90 0.25
C ASP A 446 -0.80 38.38 0.12
N VAL A 447 -0.20 37.75 -0.88
CA VAL A 447 -0.25 36.29 -1.08
C VAL A 447 0.38 35.53 0.09
N LEU A 448 1.45 36.05 0.71
CA LEU A 448 2.13 35.39 1.83
C LEU A 448 1.76 35.96 3.20
N ALA A 449 1.21 37.17 3.26
CA ALA A 449 0.90 37.85 4.51
C ALA A 449 -0.51 37.55 5.05
N LEU A 450 -1.46 37.16 4.18
CA LEU A 450 -2.84 36.87 4.58
C LEU A 450 -3.00 35.51 5.28
N PRO A 451 -2.58 34.37 4.69
CA PRO A 451 -2.76 33.05 5.31
C PRO A 451 -1.75 32.76 6.44
N PRO A 452 -2.12 31.91 7.43
CA PRO A 452 -1.24 31.49 8.54
C PRO A 452 -0.24 30.40 8.11
N LEU A 453 0.58 30.69 7.10
CA LEU A 453 1.49 29.73 6.50
C LEU A 453 2.54 29.24 7.52
N THR A 454 2.79 27.93 7.53
CA THR A 454 3.89 27.30 8.26
C THR A 454 5.01 26.87 7.32
N ARG A 455 4.68 26.60 6.05
CA ARG A 455 5.65 26.20 5.01
C ARG A 455 5.31 26.78 3.64
N VAL A 456 6.32 27.32 2.95
CA VAL A 456 6.18 27.90 1.60
C VAL A 456 7.32 27.49 0.68
N GLN A 457 7.04 26.89 -0.47
CA GLN A 457 8.07 26.52 -1.44
C GLN A 457 8.09 27.47 -2.64
N LEU A 458 9.22 28.16 -2.83
CA LEU A 458 9.42 29.25 -3.82
C LEU A 458 10.51 28.97 -4.87
N GLN A 459 11.29 27.90 -4.69
CA GLN A 459 12.44 27.57 -5.53
C GLN A 459 12.07 27.36 -7.01
N GLY A 460 13.05 27.50 -7.91
CA GLY A 460 12.86 27.19 -9.34
C GLY A 460 12.02 28.19 -10.14
N ASN A 461 11.73 29.37 -9.59
CA ASN A 461 11.09 30.48 -10.29
C ASN A 461 12.11 31.54 -10.77
N PRO A 462 11.87 32.23 -11.89
CA PRO A 462 12.75 33.28 -12.43
C PRO A 462 12.64 34.62 -11.69
N TRP A 463 12.86 34.62 -10.38
CA TRP A 463 12.69 35.80 -9.51
C TRP A 463 13.51 37.02 -9.97
N LYS A 464 12.85 38.15 -10.18
CA LYS A 464 13.46 39.45 -10.49
C LYS A 464 13.74 40.20 -9.20
N CYS A 465 15.00 40.19 -8.76
CA CYS A 465 15.46 40.84 -7.54
C CYS A 465 15.68 42.34 -7.75
N ASP A 466 14.59 43.06 -8.04
CA ASP A 466 14.52 44.52 -8.14
C ASP A 466 13.74 45.11 -6.95
N CYS A 467 13.43 46.42 -6.98
CA CYS A 467 12.72 47.06 -5.88
C CYS A 467 11.35 46.45 -5.55
N HIS A 468 10.68 45.79 -6.50
CA HIS A 468 9.36 45.18 -6.27
C HIS A 468 9.45 43.87 -5.50
N LEU A 469 10.57 43.15 -5.59
CA LEU A 469 10.78 41.90 -4.85
C LEU A 469 11.53 42.10 -3.52
N LYS A 470 11.91 43.34 -3.20
CA LYS A 470 12.63 43.68 -1.96
C LYS A 470 11.93 43.18 -0.70
N TRP A 471 10.60 43.31 -0.65
CA TRP A 471 9.79 42.86 0.48
C TRP A 471 9.96 41.36 0.75
N LEU A 472 10.06 40.53 -0.31
CA LEU A 472 10.17 39.08 -0.16
C LEU A 472 11.50 38.71 0.49
N ARG A 473 12.58 39.38 0.09
CA ARG A 473 13.90 39.22 0.73
C ARG A 473 13.86 39.63 2.21
N GLU A 474 13.17 40.72 2.54
CA GLU A 474 13.00 41.16 3.92
C GLU A 474 12.17 40.17 4.74
N TRP A 475 11.04 39.70 4.19
CA TRP A 475 10.20 38.66 4.78
C TRP A 475 10.99 37.38 5.04
N MET A 476 11.77 36.88 4.09
CA MET A 476 12.60 35.68 4.26
C MET A 476 13.64 35.82 5.39
N SER A 477 14.04 37.05 5.75
CA SER A 477 15.03 37.30 6.80
C SER A 477 14.45 37.34 8.22
N THR A 478 13.14 37.52 8.35
CA THR A 478 12.46 37.69 9.65
C THR A 478 11.38 36.64 9.91
N THR A 479 10.89 35.96 8.87
CA THR A 479 9.81 34.99 8.97
C THR A 479 10.23 33.71 9.71
N ALA A 480 9.29 33.13 10.46
CA ALA A 480 9.42 31.79 11.04
C ALA A 480 8.93 30.68 10.09
N VAL A 481 8.37 31.05 8.94
CA VAL A 481 7.82 30.13 7.93
C VAL A 481 8.96 29.33 7.29
N ASP A 482 8.79 28.01 7.20
CA ASP A 482 9.79 27.13 6.57
C ASP A 482 9.74 27.28 5.05
N TYR A 483 10.72 27.98 4.48
CA TYR A 483 10.86 28.16 3.03
C TYR A 483 11.96 27.32 2.39
N ARG A 484 12.50 26.34 3.12
CA ARG A 484 13.54 25.44 2.62
C ARG A 484 12.95 24.49 1.56
N PRO A 485 13.76 24.09 0.57
CA PRO A 485 13.32 23.12 -0.41
C PRO A 485 12.98 21.78 0.26
N ALA A 486 12.06 21.04 -0.36
CA ALA A 486 11.72 19.69 0.08
C ALA A 486 12.97 18.79 0.13
N TYR A 487 12.93 17.75 0.96
CA TYR A 487 14.01 16.75 1.05
C TYR A 487 14.34 16.19 -0.35
N GLY A 488 15.63 16.23 -0.72
CA GLY A 488 16.12 15.78 -2.03
C GLY A 488 16.17 16.86 -3.12
N VAL A 489 15.67 18.07 -2.88
CA VAL A 489 15.79 19.21 -3.80
C VAL A 489 16.91 20.14 -3.34
N SER A 490 17.98 20.27 -4.13
CA SER A 490 19.16 21.07 -3.77
C SER A 490 19.05 22.55 -4.11
N LYS A 491 18.02 22.97 -4.85
CA LYS A 491 17.87 24.36 -5.33
C LYS A 491 17.03 25.20 -4.37
N VAL A 492 17.57 26.34 -3.96
CA VAL A 492 16.89 27.37 -3.16
C VAL A 492 16.30 28.47 -4.05
N ALA A 493 15.36 29.25 -3.51
CA ALA A 493 14.83 30.43 -4.20
C ALA A 493 15.96 31.45 -4.47
N SER A 494 16.22 31.69 -5.75
CA SER A 494 17.39 32.44 -6.23
C SER A 494 16.97 33.46 -7.28
N CYS A 495 17.69 34.58 -7.34
CA CYS A 495 17.47 35.61 -8.34
C CYS A 495 17.78 35.07 -9.74
N SER A 496 16.94 35.40 -10.72
CA SER A 496 17.22 35.19 -12.14
C SER A 496 17.61 36.49 -12.84
N SER A 497 17.20 37.64 -12.31
CA SER A 497 17.59 38.96 -12.78
C SER A 497 17.66 39.95 -11.62
N PRO A 498 18.41 41.07 -11.74
CA PRO A 498 19.30 41.42 -12.85
C PRO A 498 20.54 40.49 -12.93
N LEU A 499 21.27 40.52 -14.05
CA LEU A 499 22.41 39.63 -14.33
C LEU A 499 23.46 39.59 -13.21
N GLN A 500 23.67 40.69 -12.46
CA GLN A 500 24.65 40.75 -11.37
C GLN A 500 24.30 39.84 -10.17
N HIS A 501 23.01 39.52 -10.02
CA HIS A 501 22.50 38.68 -8.94
C HIS A 501 21.99 37.33 -9.43
N ALA A 502 22.00 37.08 -10.75
CA ALA A 502 21.53 35.83 -11.32
C ALA A 502 22.24 34.62 -10.67
N GLY A 503 21.45 33.62 -10.25
CA GLY A 503 21.90 32.42 -9.56
C GLY A 503 22.15 32.57 -8.06
N LYS A 504 22.17 33.78 -7.50
CA LYS A 504 22.36 33.99 -6.04
C LYS A 504 21.05 33.73 -5.29
N PRO A 505 21.06 33.02 -4.15
CA PRO A 505 19.89 32.88 -3.29
C PRO A 505 19.36 34.24 -2.85
N ILE A 506 18.03 34.46 -2.91
CA ILE A 506 17.40 35.77 -2.64
C ILE A 506 17.84 36.33 -1.27
N ILE A 507 17.86 35.48 -0.25
CA ILE A 507 18.21 35.85 1.13
C ILE A 507 19.66 36.34 1.29
N THR A 508 20.56 35.93 0.38
CA THR A 508 21.98 36.31 0.43
C THR A 508 22.26 37.66 -0.22
N VAL A 509 21.33 38.19 -1.02
CA VAL A 509 21.47 39.49 -1.67
C VAL A 509 21.15 40.62 -0.69
N SER A 510 21.97 41.69 -0.71
CA SER A 510 21.77 42.85 0.15
C SER A 510 20.47 43.56 -0.19
N ALA A 511 19.67 43.93 0.82
CA ALA A 511 18.40 44.64 0.61
C ALA A 511 18.57 45.99 -0.11
N LYS A 512 19.78 46.57 -0.11
CA LYS A 512 20.12 47.81 -0.84
C LYS A 512 20.27 47.61 -2.35
N ASP A 513 20.53 46.37 -2.79
CA ASP A 513 20.75 46.06 -4.21
C ASP A 513 19.44 45.81 -4.97
N PHE A 514 18.31 45.67 -4.24
CA PHE A 514 16.96 45.56 -4.82
C PHE A 514 16.46 46.95 -5.23
N VAL A 515 16.91 47.44 -6.39
CA VAL A 515 16.57 48.77 -6.94
C VAL A 515 15.89 48.66 -8.30
N CYS A 516 14.95 49.55 -8.58
CA CYS A 516 14.40 49.74 -9.91
C CYS A 516 15.08 50.95 -10.55
N LYS A 517 15.51 50.81 -11.81
CA LYS A 517 15.90 51.99 -12.60
C LYS A 517 14.62 52.77 -12.90
N ASN A 518 14.52 54.02 -12.44
CA ASN A 518 13.45 54.90 -12.88
C ASN A 518 13.52 55.03 -14.41
N SER A 519 12.40 54.84 -15.08
CA SER A 519 12.19 55.00 -16.52
C SER A 519 12.28 56.46 -17.00
N GLU A 520 13.09 57.29 -16.34
CA GLU A 520 13.41 58.67 -16.74
C GLU A 520 14.86 58.83 -17.24
N ASN A 521 15.70 57.79 -17.12
CA ASN A 521 17.11 57.84 -17.55
C ASN A 521 17.48 56.87 -18.70
N GLN A 522 16.50 56.33 -19.43
CA GLN A 522 16.77 55.51 -20.63
C GLN A 522 16.89 56.31 -21.95
N LEU A 523 16.91 57.65 -21.90
CA LEU A 523 17.08 58.51 -23.10
C LEU A 523 18.46 59.19 -23.20
N LYS A 524 19.48 58.72 -22.47
CA LYS A 524 20.81 59.38 -22.47
C LYS A 524 22.03 58.49 -22.64
N GLU A 525 21.88 57.24 -23.07
CA GLU A 525 23.03 56.39 -23.43
C GLU A 525 23.01 55.84 -24.87
N ASP A 526 22.15 56.36 -25.76
CA ASP A 526 22.19 56.04 -27.20
C ASP A 526 22.34 57.31 -28.05
N VAL A 527 23.53 57.94 -28.01
CA VAL A 527 24.05 58.80 -29.08
C VAL A 527 25.54 58.55 -29.21
N ASP A 528 25.91 57.46 -29.87
CA ASP A 528 26.91 57.43 -30.95
C ASP A 528 27.16 55.98 -31.40
N SER A 529 26.42 55.53 -32.41
CA SER A 529 27.04 54.91 -33.60
C SER A 529 25.96 54.59 -34.62
N LYS A 530 26.20 55.14 -35.81
CA LYS A 530 25.42 55.01 -37.02
C LYS A 530 25.56 53.63 -37.66
N ASP A 531 24.46 53.25 -38.31
CA ASP A 531 24.33 52.48 -39.56
C ASP A 531 24.88 51.04 -39.60
N ILE A 532 23.98 50.07 -39.77
CA ILE A 532 23.75 49.36 -41.05
C ILE A 532 22.55 48.39 -40.91
N ASP A 533 21.86 48.26 -42.04
CA ASP A 533 20.58 47.68 -42.37
C ASP A 533 20.20 46.26 -41.89
N SER A 534 18.89 46.16 -41.71
CA SER A 534 17.92 45.09 -42.00
C SER A 534 18.38 43.63 -42.18
N GLU A 535 17.52 42.79 -41.60
CA GLU A 535 16.83 41.64 -42.20
C GLU A 535 17.11 40.25 -41.58
N THR A 536 15.98 39.60 -41.30
CA THR A 536 15.71 38.17 -41.16
C THR A 536 15.88 37.48 -39.80
N ALA A 537 14.75 36.88 -39.44
CA ALA A 537 14.51 36.05 -38.30
C ALA A 537 15.03 34.61 -38.50
N SER A 538 15.15 33.93 -37.36
CA SER A 538 14.95 32.50 -37.15
C SER A 538 16.18 31.58 -37.20
N ASN A 539 16.15 30.68 -36.21
CA ASN A 539 16.77 29.35 -36.12
C ASN A 539 18.21 29.25 -35.60
N ILE A 540 18.31 29.08 -34.27
CA ILE A 540 19.35 28.24 -33.68
C ILE A 540 18.81 26.81 -33.60
N ILE A 541 19.36 25.94 -34.44
CA ILE A 541 19.37 24.48 -34.27
C ILE A 541 20.71 24.13 -33.61
N TYR A 542 20.69 23.47 -32.45
CA TYR A 542 21.72 22.52 -32.03
C TYR A 542 21.01 21.41 -31.24
N ARG A 543 20.76 20.27 -31.89
CA ARG A 543 21.48 19.00 -31.72
C ARG A 543 21.33 18.43 -30.31
N GLU A 544 20.29 17.62 -30.14
CA GLU A 544 20.24 16.59 -29.11
C GLU A 544 21.20 15.44 -29.46
N GLY A 545 21.96 15.02 -28.47
CA GLY A 545 22.75 13.81 -28.47
C GLY A 545 22.91 13.32 -27.04
N LEU A 546 22.34 12.14 -26.79
CA LEU A 546 22.72 11.16 -25.77
C LEU A 546 22.19 11.36 -24.33
N LEU A 547 21.14 10.59 -24.06
CA LEU A 547 20.71 10.12 -22.73
C LEU A 547 21.82 9.35 -22.02
N PRO A 548 21.94 9.49 -20.68
CA PRO A 548 22.25 8.38 -19.81
C PRO A 548 20.99 7.92 -19.09
N ILE A 549 20.72 6.62 -19.25
CA ILE A 549 19.78 5.82 -18.47
C ILE A 549 20.22 5.84 -17.00
N ILE A 550 19.33 6.23 -16.09
CA ILE A 550 19.49 5.97 -14.65
C ILE A 550 18.37 5.03 -14.21
N VAL A 551 18.83 3.94 -13.62
CA VAL A 551 18.10 2.82 -13.03
C VAL A 551 17.31 3.32 -11.81
N ILE A 552 16.02 3.00 -11.76
CA ILE A 552 15.18 3.22 -10.57
C ILE A 552 15.41 2.02 -9.65
N GLU A 553 16.14 2.23 -8.54
CA GLU A 553 16.15 1.29 -7.41
C GLU A 553 14.79 1.35 -6.70
N THR A 554 14.17 0.19 -6.63
CA THR A 554 12.92 -0.10 -5.93
C THR A 554 13.14 0.00 -4.42
N MET A 555 12.39 0.85 -3.73
CA MET A 555 12.35 0.88 -2.27
C MET A 555 11.60 -0.36 -1.73
N GLU A 556 12.28 -1.14 -0.91
CA GLU A 556 11.73 -2.20 -0.05
C GLU A 556 10.96 -1.61 1.16
N PRO A 557 10.02 -2.36 1.75
CA PRO A 557 9.21 -1.89 2.88
C PRO A 557 9.95 -1.97 4.22
N VAL A 558 9.72 -0.95 5.04
CA VAL A 558 10.26 -0.77 6.40
C VAL A 558 9.72 -1.85 7.34
N HIS A 559 10.61 -2.68 7.87
CA HIS A 559 10.34 -3.54 9.03
C HIS A 559 10.40 -2.71 10.32
N SER A 560 9.34 -2.79 11.12
CA SER A 560 9.33 -2.42 12.54
C SER A 560 10.24 -3.36 13.33
N GLY A 561 11.23 -2.81 14.04
CA GLY A 561 12.12 -3.52 14.95
C GLY A 561 12.21 -2.81 16.30
N ASP A 562 12.07 -3.61 17.35
CA ASP A 562 11.91 -3.29 18.76
C ASP A 562 13.04 -2.45 19.40
N GLY A 563 12.65 -1.66 20.39
CA GLY A 563 13.54 -1.09 21.40
C GLY A 563 13.76 -2.06 22.56
N GLU A 564 14.98 -1.98 23.10
CA GLU A 564 15.64 -2.71 24.22
C GLU A 564 14.80 -3.47 25.25
#